data_AF-A0A0D6LV07-F1
#
_entry.id   AF-A0A0D6LV07-F1
#
_cell.length_a   1.000
_cell.length_b   1.000
_cell.length_c   1.000
_cell.angle_alpha   90.00
_cell.angle_beta   90.00
_cell.angle_gamma   90.00
#
_symmetry.space_group_name_H-M   'P 1'
#
loop_
_entity.id
_entity.type
_entity.pdbx_description
1 polymer ?
#
loop_
_entity_poly.entity_id
_entity_poly.type
_entity_poly.pdbx_seq_one_letter_code
_entity_poly.pdbx_strand_id
1 'polypeptide(L)'
;MSTIYVSREPASGAELFYSGTQKNIFVNVVEDCPRCKGTQVEPGYKKVSCPYCNGTGMISQRLQGGFFYQASCNRCGGSGHYNKNPCQECEGHGQSVQRRQVSFNVPAGTNDKDRVRFQVGKNQIYMMFNVAPSLKFRRDKDDIHCDVEINIAQAVLGGTVKVPGIMEDTYVHIPPGTNSHTKMRCVFQLISFGR
;
A
#
# COMPACT_ATOMS: atom_id res chain seq x y z
N MET A 1 3.55 -7.29 11.12
CA MET A 1 3.18 -5.94 10.65
C MET A 1 4.13 -5.57 9.52
N SER A 2 3.70 -5.77 8.28
CA SER A 2 4.57 -5.61 7.10
C SER A 2 4.30 -4.24 6.49
N THR A 3 5.06 -3.22 6.91
CA THR A 3 5.04 -1.90 6.26
C THR A 3 5.78 -2.04 4.94
N ILE A 4 5.04 -2.10 3.84
CA ILE A 4 5.64 -2.16 2.51
C ILE A 4 5.92 -0.73 2.09
N TYR A 5 7.20 -0.38 2.03
CA TYR A 5 7.68 0.88 1.51
C TYR A 5 7.59 0.84 -0.01
N VAL A 6 6.67 1.63 -0.56
CA VAL A 6 6.53 1.80 -2.00
C VAL A 6 7.40 2.98 -2.40
N SER A 7 8.71 2.78 -2.47
CA SER A 7 9.60 3.72 -3.14
C SER A 7 9.75 3.27 -4.58
N ARG A 8 9.11 3.98 -5.50
CA ARG A 8 9.58 4.07 -6.88
C ARG A 8 9.83 5.54 -7.22
N GLU A 9 11.09 5.78 -7.56
CA GLU A 9 11.78 7.01 -7.92
C GLU A 9 11.27 7.69 -9.21
N PRO A 10 11.77 8.91 -9.54
CA PRO A 10 10.93 10.03 -9.95
C PRO A 10 10.75 10.09 -11.46
N ALA A 11 9.49 10.15 -11.87
CA ALA A 11 9.10 10.85 -13.09
C ALA A 11 7.92 11.74 -12.69
N SER A 12 8.08 13.05 -12.85
CA SER A 12 7.03 14.09 -12.70
C SER A 12 6.30 14.17 -11.34
N GLY A 13 7.07 14.34 -10.25
CA GLY A 13 6.64 14.24 -8.85
C GLY A 13 5.65 15.27 -8.26
N ALA A 14 4.88 16.02 -9.06
CA ALA A 14 3.86 16.95 -8.53
C ALA A 14 2.51 16.88 -9.25
N GLU A 15 2.50 16.61 -10.56
CA GLU A 15 1.25 16.55 -11.37
C GLU A 15 0.36 15.35 -11.03
N LEU A 16 0.96 14.27 -10.52
CA LEU A 16 0.26 12.99 -10.30
C LEU A 16 -0.73 13.02 -9.12
N PHE A 17 -0.61 13.98 -8.20
CA PHE A 17 -1.45 14.05 -7.00
C PHE A 17 -2.78 14.77 -7.23
N TYR A 18 -2.94 15.50 -8.34
CA TYR A 18 -4.18 16.23 -8.64
C TYR A 18 -5.08 15.47 -9.61
N SER A 19 -4.50 14.65 -10.50
CA SER A 19 -5.22 13.93 -11.55
C SER A 19 -5.71 12.53 -11.16
N GLY A 20 -5.40 12.06 -9.94
CA GLY A 20 -5.83 10.75 -9.46
C GLY A 20 -5.32 9.60 -10.32
N THR A 21 -4.05 9.21 -10.14
CA THR A 21 -3.42 8.18 -10.99
C THR A 21 -3.63 6.77 -10.44
N GLN A 22 -3.89 5.81 -11.32
CA GLN A 22 -3.83 4.38 -10.99
C GLN A 22 -2.37 3.91 -10.96
N LYS A 23 -1.96 3.28 -9.86
CA LYS A 23 -0.62 2.70 -9.72
C LYS A 23 -0.71 1.20 -9.44
N ASN A 24 0.24 0.47 -10.01
CA ASN A 24 0.37 -0.98 -9.86
C ASN A 24 1.59 -1.29 -9.00
N ILE A 25 1.41 -2.03 -7.91
CA ILE A 25 2.49 -2.48 -7.04
C ILE A 25 2.45 -3.99 -6.91
N PHE A 26 3.64 -4.61 -6.82
CA PHE A 26 3.78 -6.01 -6.48
C PHE A 26 3.93 -6.17 -4.98
N VAL A 27 3.06 -6.98 -4.37
CA VAL A 27 3.06 -7.26 -2.95
C VAL A 27 3.19 -8.77 -2.74
N ASN A 28 4.08 -9.15 -1.82
CA ASN A 28 4.22 -10.54 -1.39
C ASN A 28 3.19 -10.81 -0.29
N VAL A 29 2.27 -11.74 -0.54
CA VAL A 29 1.19 -12.11 0.37
C VAL A 29 1.28 -13.61 0.67
N VAL A 30 1.05 -13.98 1.92
CA VAL A 30 0.91 -15.39 2.30
C VAL A 30 -0.50 -15.84 1.94
N GLU A 31 -0.60 -16.77 1.00
CA GLU A 31 -1.87 -17.34 0.55
C GLU A 31 -1.81 -18.87 0.57
N ASP A 32 -2.98 -19.49 0.42
CA ASP A 32 -3.10 -20.93 0.24
C ASP A 32 -2.23 -21.36 -0.97
N CYS A 33 -1.43 -22.41 -0.80
CA CYS A 33 -0.50 -22.87 -1.83
C CYS A 33 -1.26 -23.18 -3.13
N PRO A 34 -0.83 -22.68 -4.31
CA PRO A 34 -1.62 -22.80 -5.54
C PRO A 34 -1.79 -24.26 -5.99
N ARG A 35 -0.78 -25.10 -5.75
CA ARG A 35 -0.79 -26.53 -6.09
C ARG A 35 -1.69 -27.35 -5.18
N CYS A 36 -1.56 -27.24 -3.86
CA CYS A 36 -2.34 -28.05 -2.92
C CYS A 36 -3.61 -27.38 -2.40
N LYS A 37 -3.82 -26.08 -2.65
CA LYS A 37 -4.96 -25.27 -2.19
C LYS A 37 -5.23 -25.40 -0.68
N GLY A 38 -4.17 -25.43 0.14
CA GLY A 38 -4.28 -25.58 1.58
C GLY A 38 -4.43 -27.03 2.08
N THR A 39 -4.49 -28.03 1.19
CA THR A 39 -4.57 -29.44 1.60
C THR A 39 -3.27 -30.00 2.15
N GLN A 40 -2.12 -29.33 1.98
CA GLN A 40 -0.79 -29.76 2.47
C GLN A 40 -0.28 -31.07 1.85
N VAL A 41 -1.00 -31.65 0.88
CA VAL A 41 -0.68 -32.92 0.23
C VAL A 41 -0.52 -32.69 -1.27
N GLU A 42 0.32 -33.51 -1.90
CA GLU A 42 0.49 -33.55 -3.35
C GLU A 42 -0.87 -33.81 -4.06
N PRO A 43 -1.22 -33.04 -5.11
CA PRO A 43 -2.45 -33.27 -5.86
C PRO A 43 -2.56 -34.72 -6.36
N GLY A 44 -3.70 -35.36 -6.11
CA GLY A 44 -3.94 -36.77 -6.46
C GLY A 44 -3.70 -37.75 -5.31
N TYR A 45 -2.98 -37.34 -4.26
CA TYR A 45 -2.83 -38.12 -3.03
C TYR A 45 -3.81 -37.64 -1.95
N LYS A 46 -4.18 -38.53 -1.03
CA LYS A 46 -5.10 -38.24 0.08
C LYS A 46 -4.37 -38.26 1.41
N LYS A 47 -4.85 -37.46 2.36
CA LYS A 47 -4.44 -37.53 3.76
C LYS A 47 -4.82 -38.90 4.32
N VAL A 48 -3.84 -39.59 4.91
CA VAL A 48 -4.10 -40.85 5.61
C VAL A 48 -4.35 -40.53 7.08
N SER A 49 -5.34 -41.17 7.70
CA SER A 49 -5.56 -41.05 9.14
C SER A 49 -4.32 -41.55 9.90
N CYS A 50 -3.93 -40.83 10.95
CA CYS A 50 -2.81 -41.26 11.77
C CYS A 50 -3.17 -42.56 12.50
N PRO A 51 -2.43 -43.67 12.32
CA PRO A 51 -2.76 -44.95 12.97
C PRO A 51 -2.52 -44.93 14.49
N TYR A 52 -1.75 -43.96 14.99
CA TYR A 52 -1.45 -43.83 16.43
C TYR A 52 -2.56 -43.13 17.22
N CYS A 53 -3.30 -42.22 16.60
CA CYS A 53 -4.41 -41.51 17.25
C CYS A 53 -5.76 -41.74 16.55
N ASN A 54 -5.82 -42.60 15.53
CA ASN A 54 -7.02 -42.90 14.74
C ASN A 54 -7.75 -41.64 14.25
N GLY A 55 -7.02 -40.59 13.87
CA GLY A 55 -7.60 -39.34 13.39
C GLY A 55 -7.91 -38.29 14.46
N THR A 56 -7.78 -38.60 15.75
CA THR A 56 -8.15 -37.65 16.84
C THR A 56 -7.13 -36.55 17.08
N GLY A 57 -5.89 -36.71 16.61
CA GLY A 57 -4.80 -35.73 16.82
C GLY A 57 -4.21 -35.72 18.24
N MET A 58 -4.86 -36.37 19.21
CA MET A 58 -4.45 -36.43 20.61
C MET A 58 -4.26 -37.88 21.06
N ILE A 59 -3.40 -38.08 22.06
CA ILE A 59 -3.21 -39.37 22.73
C ILE A 59 -3.44 -39.19 24.23
N SER A 60 -4.26 -40.05 24.82
CA SER A 60 -4.46 -40.08 26.27
C SER A 60 -3.36 -40.92 26.90
N GLN A 61 -2.51 -40.31 27.71
CA GLN A 61 -1.47 -41.00 28.47
C GLN A 61 -1.86 -41.06 29.94
N ARG A 62 -1.59 -42.20 30.57
CA ARG A 62 -1.84 -42.42 32.00
C ARG A 62 -0.56 -42.14 32.78
N LEU A 63 -0.62 -41.20 33.72
CA LEU A 63 0.46 -40.93 34.66
C LEU A 63 0.40 -41.91 35.85
N GLN A 64 1.55 -42.16 36.49
CA GLN A 64 1.56 -42.83 37.79
C GLN A 64 0.72 -42.02 38.79
N GLY A 65 -0.24 -42.68 39.45
CA GLY A 65 -1.23 -42.03 40.32
C GLY A 65 -2.66 -42.02 39.79
N GLY A 66 -2.93 -42.60 38.61
CA GLY A 66 -4.31 -42.78 38.10
C GLY A 66 -4.89 -41.58 37.35
N PHE A 67 -4.11 -40.53 37.16
CA PHE A 67 -4.48 -39.38 36.33
C PHE A 67 -4.28 -39.67 34.84
N PHE A 68 -5.20 -39.20 34.00
CA PHE A 68 -5.09 -39.22 32.55
C PHE A 68 -4.87 -37.79 32.05
N TYR A 69 -3.93 -37.61 31.13
CA TYR A 69 -3.76 -36.34 30.43
C TYR A 69 -3.75 -36.57 28.92
N GLN A 70 -4.25 -35.59 28.19
CA GLN A 70 -4.26 -35.59 26.73
C GLN A 70 -3.05 -34.82 26.23
N ALA A 71 -2.17 -35.49 25.49
CA ALA A 71 -1.06 -34.86 24.80
C ALA A 71 -1.32 -34.86 23.29
N SER A 72 -0.72 -33.93 22.56
CA SER A 72 -0.72 -33.98 21.10
C SER A 72 0.01 -35.24 20.62
N CYS A 73 -0.52 -35.88 19.57
CA CYS A 73 0.10 -37.09 19.04
C CYS A 73 1.45 -36.74 18.39
N ASN A 74 2.55 -37.28 18.95
CA ASN A 74 3.92 -37.04 18.46
C ASN A 74 4.11 -37.34 16.97
N ARG A 75 3.32 -38.27 16.39
CA ARG A 75 3.45 -38.67 14.99
C ARG A 75 2.76 -37.73 14.00
N CYS A 76 1.66 -37.08 14.39
CA CYS A 76 0.92 -36.14 13.52
C CYS A 76 0.98 -34.69 13.98
N GLY A 77 1.63 -34.40 15.12
CA GLY A 77 1.76 -33.06 15.69
C GLY A 77 0.42 -32.41 16.06
N GLY A 78 -0.63 -33.20 16.27
CA GLY A 78 -1.99 -32.67 16.54
C GLY A 78 -2.93 -32.62 15.33
N SER A 79 -2.43 -32.84 14.10
CA SER A 79 -3.26 -32.73 12.88
C SER A 79 -4.24 -33.88 12.66
N GLY A 80 -4.09 -35.00 13.37
CA GLY A 80 -4.91 -36.22 13.20
C GLY A 80 -4.57 -37.03 11.94
N HIS A 81 -3.86 -36.44 10.99
CA HIS A 81 -3.54 -37.04 9.70
C HIS A 81 -2.03 -37.13 9.49
N TYR A 82 -1.61 -38.11 8.70
CA TYR A 82 -0.22 -38.29 8.30
C TYR A 82 -0.10 -38.05 6.79
N ASN A 83 0.77 -37.11 6.42
CA ASN A 83 1.03 -36.76 5.03
C ASN A 83 2.20 -37.63 4.53
N LYS A 84 1.89 -38.73 3.82
CA LYS A 84 2.92 -39.57 3.15
C LYS A 84 3.64 -38.81 2.03
N ASN A 85 2.89 -37.96 1.33
CA ASN A 85 3.35 -37.21 0.16
C ASN A 85 3.06 -35.73 0.42
N PRO A 86 3.93 -35.01 1.15
CA PRO A 86 3.77 -33.57 1.34
C PRO A 86 3.84 -32.87 -0.01
N CYS A 87 3.11 -31.76 -0.14
CA CYS A 87 3.17 -30.95 -1.36
C CYS A 87 4.60 -30.41 -1.55
N GLN A 88 5.19 -30.64 -2.73
CA GLN A 88 6.56 -30.19 -3.06
C GLN A 88 6.73 -28.66 -3.02
N GLU A 89 5.66 -27.90 -3.25
CA GLU A 89 5.76 -26.43 -3.36
C GLU A 89 5.66 -25.71 -2.02
N CYS A 90 4.95 -26.30 -1.05
CA CYS A 90 4.81 -25.72 0.29
C CYS A 90 5.36 -26.61 1.40
N GLU A 91 6.03 -27.71 1.05
CA GLU A 91 6.65 -28.67 1.97
C GLU A 91 5.73 -29.15 3.10
N GLY A 92 4.42 -29.21 2.83
CA GLY A 92 3.41 -29.60 3.82
C GLY A 92 2.89 -28.47 4.73
N HIS A 93 3.33 -27.22 4.55
CA HIS A 93 2.79 -26.07 5.28
C HIS A 93 1.37 -25.68 4.83
N GLY A 94 1.05 -25.87 3.55
CA GLY A 94 -0.26 -25.56 2.96
C GLY A 94 -0.43 -24.09 2.54
N GLN A 95 0.51 -23.23 2.90
CA GLN A 95 0.58 -21.83 2.48
C GLN A 95 1.90 -21.58 1.77
N SER A 96 1.91 -20.59 0.87
CA SER A 96 3.10 -20.16 0.15
C SER A 96 3.08 -18.64 -0.02
N VAL A 97 4.25 -18.02 -0.10
CA VAL A 97 4.37 -16.59 -0.39
C VAL A 97 4.17 -16.37 -1.88
N GLN A 98 3.10 -15.69 -2.25
CA GLN A 98 2.75 -15.38 -3.63
C GLN A 98 2.92 -13.89 -3.90
N ARG A 99 3.50 -13.53 -5.04
CA ARG A 99 3.64 -12.15 -5.48
C ARG A 99 2.38 -11.76 -6.27
N ARG A 100 1.52 -10.93 -5.68
CA ARG A 100 0.33 -10.38 -6.36
C ARG A 100 0.56 -8.94 -6.80
N GLN A 101 0.05 -8.63 -7.99
CA GLN A 101 -0.07 -7.25 -8.44
C GLN A 101 -1.37 -6.66 -7.89
N VAL A 102 -1.26 -5.56 -7.17
CA VAL A 102 -2.39 -4.80 -6.64
C VAL A 102 -2.42 -3.45 -7.35
N SER A 103 -3.51 -3.20 -8.07
CA SER A 103 -3.82 -1.90 -8.66
C SER A 103 -4.62 -1.09 -7.64
N PHE A 104 -4.15 0.10 -7.32
CA PHE A 104 -4.88 1.03 -6.45
C PHE A 104 -4.91 2.41 -7.08
N ASN A 105 -5.98 3.13 -6.77
CA ASN A 105 -6.16 4.50 -7.19
C ASN A 105 -5.68 5.41 -6.06
N VAL A 106 -4.78 6.33 -6.37
CA VAL A 106 -4.39 7.39 -5.43
C VAL A 106 -5.47 8.47 -5.53
N PRO A 107 -6.26 8.73 -4.48
CA PRO A 107 -7.23 9.81 -4.52
C PRO A 107 -6.52 11.15 -4.67
N ALA A 108 -7.12 12.06 -5.44
CA ALA A 108 -6.60 13.40 -5.60
C ALA A 108 -6.52 14.11 -4.25
N GLY A 109 -5.47 14.90 -4.02
CA GLY A 109 -5.28 15.67 -2.79
C GLY A 109 -4.72 14.92 -1.59
N THR A 110 -4.23 13.68 -1.77
CA THR A 110 -3.53 12.90 -0.74
C THR A 110 -2.37 13.69 -0.13
N ASN A 111 -2.30 13.76 1.21
CA ASN A 111 -1.23 14.42 1.95
C ASN A 111 0.00 13.52 2.09
N ASP A 112 1.12 14.16 2.42
CA ASP A 112 2.31 13.42 2.86
C ASP A 112 1.99 12.60 4.11
N LYS A 113 2.44 11.34 4.11
CA LYS A 113 2.24 10.34 5.17
C LYS A 113 0.80 9.89 5.39
N ASP A 114 -0.09 10.16 4.45
CA ASP A 114 -1.44 9.59 4.51
C ASP A 114 -1.39 8.07 4.49
N ARG A 115 -2.18 7.44 5.36
CA ARG A 115 -2.26 5.99 5.51
C ARG A 115 -3.59 5.51 4.98
N VAL A 116 -3.54 4.67 3.96
CA VAL A 116 -4.74 4.05 3.39
C VAL A 116 -4.68 2.54 3.59
N ARG A 117 -5.83 1.98 3.98
CA ARG A 117 -6.01 0.55 4.21
C ARG A 117 -6.54 -0.11 2.95
N PHE A 118 -5.86 -1.16 2.52
CA PHE A 118 -6.29 -1.99 1.41
C PHE A 118 -6.41 -3.45 1.85
N GLN A 119 -7.44 -4.13 1.35
CA GLN A 119 -7.59 -5.57 1.54
C GLN A 119 -6.99 -6.29 0.34
N VAL A 120 -6.05 -7.21 0.60
CA VAL A 120 -5.42 -8.04 -0.43
C VAL A 120 -5.64 -9.49 -0.05
N GLY A 121 -6.63 -10.11 -0.69
CA GLY A 121 -7.10 -11.45 -0.32
C GLY A 121 -7.67 -11.45 1.10
N LYS A 122 -7.16 -12.35 1.95
CA LYS A 122 -7.56 -12.44 3.38
C LYS A 122 -6.77 -11.48 4.28
N ASN A 123 -5.73 -10.83 3.75
CA ASN A 123 -4.81 -10.00 4.53
C ASN A 123 -5.11 -8.51 4.36
N GLN A 124 -4.81 -7.73 5.39
CA GLN A 124 -4.97 -6.29 5.38
C GLN A 124 -3.59 -5.63 5.33
N ILE A 125 -3.45 -4.68 4.40
CA ILE A 125 -2.19 -4.00 4.15
C ILE A 125 -2.41 -2.51 4.36
N TYR A 126 -1.46 -1.88 5.03
CA TYR A 126 -1.41 -0.43 5.21
C TYR A 126 -0.38 0.12 4.24
N MET A 127 -0.82 1.01 3.36
CA MET A 127 0.07 1.77 2.49
C MET A 127 0.18 3.18 3.02
N MET A 128 1.41 3.69 3.10
CA MET A 128 1.69 5.07 3.47
C MET A 128 2.21 5.79 2.23
N PHE A 129 1.56 6.89 1.89
CA PHE A 129 2.00 7.75 0.79
C PHE A 129 3.13 8.65 1.25
N ASN A 130 4.19 8.74 0.47
CA ASN A 130 5.26 9.71 0.67
C ASN A 130 5.26 10.64 -0.54
N VAL A 131 4.99 11.92 -0.31
CA VAL A 131 4.89 12.91 -1.38
C VAL A 131 6.27 13.52 -1.59
N ALA A 132 6.83 13.33 -2.78
CA ALA A 132 8.09 13.94 -3.14
C ALA A 132 7.96 15.48 -3.14
N PRO A 133 8.89 16.22 -2.51
CA PRO A 133 8.88 17.67 -2.56
C PRO A 133 9.09 18.14 -4.00
N SER A 134 8.32 19.14 -4.42
CA SER A 134 8.48 19.74 -5.75
C SER A 134 9.37 20.97 -5.69
N LEU A 135 10.15 21.22 -6.75
CA LEU A 135 11.03 22.39 -6.83
C LEU A 135 10.26 23.71 -7.02
N LYS A 136 9.07 23.65 -7.62
CA LYS A 136 8.29 24.83 -8.04
C LYS A 136 7.14 25.16 -7.09
N PHE A 137 6.58 24.15 -6.43
CA PHE A 137 5.38 24.27 -5.62
C PHE A 137 5.61 23.75 -4.21
N ARG A 138 5.16 24.52 -3.23
CA ARG A 138 5.10 24.17 -1.83
C ARG A 138 3.64 24.12 -1.40
N ARG A 139 3.17 22.95 -0.98
CA ARG A 139 1.80 22.80 -0.49
C ARG A 139 1.76 23.05 1.01
N ASP A 140 0.91 23.98 1.44
CA ASP A 140 0.56 24.21 2.83
C ASP A 140 -0.94 23.95 2.99
N LYS A 141 -1.28 22.76 3.46
CA LYS A 141 -2.66 22.25 3.57
C LYS A 141 -3.41 22.31 2.23
N ASP A 142 -4.37 23.21 2.11
CA ASP A 142 -5.23 23.40 0.94
C ASP A 142 -4.67 24.47 -0.01
N ASP A 143 -3.69 25.25 0.44
CA ASP A 143 -3.04 26.30 -0.34
C ASP A 143 -1.75 25.78 -1.00
N ILE A 144 -1.48 26.27 -2.21
CA ILE A 144 -0.29 25.94 -2.97
C ILE A 144 0.47 27.24 -3.22
N HIS A 145 1.71 27.27 -2.75
CA HIS A 145 2.62 28.38 -2.88
C HIS A 145 3.62 28.12 -4.00
N CYS A 146 3.83 29.11 -4.85
CA CYS A 146 4.88 29.12 -5.87
C CYS A 146 5.65 30.43 -5.72
N ASP A 147 6.98 30.36 -5.76
CA ASP A 147 7.83 31.54 -5.76
C ASP A 147 8.12 31.91 -7.22
N VAL A 148 7.75 33.12 -7.60
CA VAL A 148 7.99 33.66 -8.95
C VAL A 148 8.86 34.89 -8.84
N GLU A 149 9.99 34.84 -9.53
CA GLU A 149 10.90 35.97 -9.62
C GLU A 149 10.39 37.00 -10.62
N ILE A 150 10.37 38.27 -10.22
CA ILE A 150 9.90 39.39 -11.04
C ILE A 150 11.03 40.40 -11.22
N ASN A 151 11.02 41.10 -12.35
CA ASN A 151 12.03 42.14 -12.58
C ASN A 151 11.70 43.41 -11.77
N ILE A 152 12.74 44.17 -11.38
CA ILE A 152 12.60 45.44 -10.64
C ILE A 152 11.70 46.41 -11.41
N ALA A 153 11.83 46.47 -12.74
CA ALA A 153 10.98 47.31 -13.58
C ALA A 153 9.49 46.96 -13.44
N GLN A 154 9.16 45.66 -13.37
CA GLN A 154 7.78 45.19 -13.21
C GLN A 154 7.26 45.44 -11.79
N ALA A 155 8.12 45.37 -10.76
CA ALA A 155 7.75 45.68 -9.39
C ALA A 155 7.39 47.16 -9.19
N VAL A 156 8.12 48.06 -9.86
CA VAL A 156 7.92 49.51 -9.75
C VAL A 156 6.78 50.01 -10.64
N LEU A 157 6.79 49.65 -11.93
CA LEU A 157 5.82 50.15 -12.92
C LEU A 157 4.52 49.35 -12.95
N GLY A 158 4.50 48.17 -12.36
CA GLY A 158 3.43 47.19 -12.58
C GLY A 158 3.62 46.44 -13.90
N GLY A 159 2.88 45.35 -14.06
CA GLY A 159 2.97 44.52 -15.26
C GLY A 159 2.22 43.21 -15.14
N THR A 160 2.36 42.36 -16.14
CA THR A 160 1.79 41.00 -16.13
C THR A 160 2.91 39.98 -16.11
N VAL A 161 2.84 39.02 -15.19
CA VAL A 161 3.81 37.94 -15.06
C VAL A 161 3.12 36.60 -15.25
N LYS A 162 3.82 35.69 -15.94
CA LYS A 162 3.38 34.32 -16.14
C LYS A 162 3.75 33.49 -14.91
N VAL A 163 2.73 32.99 -14.21
CA VAL A 163 2.88 32.12 -13.04
C VAL A 163 2.57 30.69 -13.48
N PRO A 164 3.48 29.72 -13.27
CA PRO A 164 3.20 28.33 -13.58
C PRO A 164 2.10 27.82 -12.64
N GLY A 165 1.01 27.31 -13.20
CA GLY A 165 -0.02 26.62 -12.44
C GLY A 165 0.22 25.10 -12.42
N ILE A 166 -0.65 24.39 -11.71
CA ILE A 166 -0.54 22.93 -11.54
C ILE A 166 -0.96 22.19 -12.83
N MET A 167 -1.91 22.75 -13.56
CA MET A 167 -2.39 22.22 -14.83
C MET A 167 -2.00 23.13 -16.00
N GLU A 168 -2.29 24.43 -15.87
CA GLU A 168 -2.02 25.42 -16.90
C GLU A 168 -1.35 26.65 -16.29
N ASP A 169 -0.55 27.33 -17.11
CA ASP A 169 0.09 28.58 -16.72
C ASP A 169 -0.92 29.73 -16.72
N THR A 170 -0.90 30.54 -15.65
CA THR A 170 -1.82 31.67 -15.48
C THR A 170 -1.05 32.99 -15.49
N TYR A 171 -1.65 34.02 -16.08
CA TYR A 171 -1.11 35.37 -16.04
C TYR A 171 -1.66 36.13 -14.83
N VAL A 172 -0.77 36.72 -14.05
CA VAL A 172 -1.13 37.51 -12.86
C VAL A 172 -0.69 38.96 -13.07
N HIS A 173 -1.59 39.88 -12.79
CA HIS A 173 -1.32 41.32 -12.84
C HIS A 173 -0.68 41.80 -11.53
N ILE A 174 0.48 42.42 -11.64
CA ILE A 174 1.24 42.99 -10.53
C ILE A 174 0.96 44.49 -10.46
N PRO A 175 0.43 45.02 -9.34
CA PRO A 175 0.23 46.44 -9.18
C PRO A 175 1.57 47.17 -9.05
N PRO A 176 1.65 48.45 -9.49
CA PRO A 176 2.84 49.26 -9.32
C PRO A 176 3.17 49.45 -7.83
N GLY A 177 4.46 49.48 -7.50
CA GLY A 177 4.93 49.62 -6.12
C GLY A 177 4.83 48.34 -5.29
N THR A 178 4.92 47.16 -5.92
CA THR A 178 4.90 45.88 -5.19
C THR A 178 6.23 45.64 -4.48
N ASN A 179 6.18 45.39 -3.17
CA ASN A 179 7.37 45.10 -2.35
C ASN A 179 7.83 43.65 -2.49
N SER A 180 9.11 43.39 -2.21
CA SER A 180 9.65 42.03 -2.11
C SER A 180 8.88 41.18 -1.09
N HIS A 181 8.66 39.89 -1.40
CA HIS A 181 7.90 38.93 -0.58
C HIS A 181 6.40 39.24 -0.40
N THR A 182 5.84 40.14 -1.22
CA THR A 182 4.38 40.35 -1.25
C THR A 182 3.67 39.06 -1.67
N LYS A 183 2.75 38.59 -0.84
CA LYS A 183 1.93 37.41 -1.14
C LYS A 183 0.66 37.84 -1.86
N MET A 184 0.46 37.33 -3.07
CA MET A 184 -0.75 37.55 -3.84
C MET A 184 -1.55 36.25 -3.90
N ARG A 185 -2.81 36.28 -3.45
CA ARG A 185 -3.70 35.11 -3.55
C ARG A 185 -4.32 35.10 -4.94
N CYS A 186 -4.02 34.07 -5.72
CA CYS A 186 -4.73 33.80 -6.96
C CYS A 186 -5.92 32.89 -6.64
N VAL A 187 -7.14 33.41 -6.80
CA VAL A 187 -8.33 32.56 -6.76
C VAL A 187 -8.44 31.96 -8.15
N PHE A 188 -8.07 30.69 -8.31
CA PHE A 188 -8.39 29.96 -9.53
C PHE A 188 -9.92 29.95 -9.65
N GLN A 189 -10.44 30.61 -10.68
CA GLN A 189 -11.84 30.54 -11.01
C GLN A 189 -12.13 29.08 -11.38
N LEU A 190 -12.86 28.44 -10.47
CA LEU A 190 -13.23 27.04 -10.46
C LEU A 190 -13.55 26.55 -11.87
N ILE A 191 -12.82 25.53 -12.35
CA ILE A 191 -13.43 24.54 -13.22
C ILE A 191 -14.60 23.98 -12.40
N SER A 192 -15.80 24.35 -12.80
CA SER A 192 -17.04 23.79 -12.29
C SER A 192 -16.93 22.27 -12.34
N PHE A 193 -16.81 21.62 -11.19
CA PHE A 193 -17.13 20.20 -11.08
C PHE A 193 -18.62 20.07 -11.40
N GLY A 194 -18.91 19.69 -12.64
CA GLY A 194 -20.24 19.25 -13.06
C GLY A 194 -20.65 18.06 -12.19
N ARG A 195 -21.93 18.09 -11.78
CA ARG A 195 -22.63 17.07 -11.00
C ARG A 195 -22.39 15.64 -11.46
#